data_AF-A0A7M7QBD4-F1
#
_entry.id   AF-A0A7M7QBD4-F1
#
_cell.length_a   1.000
_cell.length_b   1.000
_cell.length_c   1.000
_cell.angle_alpha   90.00
_cell.angle_beta   90.00
_cell.angle_gamma   90.00
#
_symmetry.space_group_name_H-M   'P 1'
#
loop_
_entity.id
_entity.type
_entity.pdbx_description
1 polymer ?
#
loop_
_entity_poly.entity_id
_entity_poly.type
_entity_poly.pdbx_seq_one_letter_code
_entity_poly.pdbx_strand_id
1 'polypeptide(L)'
;MKIGLLKNFLHCFQLRQGTILIAILQLVLSGFITIFIILGLTHESGIQDMIARDTEDVLEREALEEITSKHINSHRMELAHHNATEKVYLIYCGLVIIIVHFISTLLLLYGALMAHRVVKALRTESITNSLKAYNIKKPVLDNATRWNSAYLMLLSLIAAKPFCTDFGTTNKALFLTEKQREKISECVAALEPVKIATVIFQNEQLLPGDFYGAWLRCCLTVDNLNSPFAKDLHKAMKTRETQLFDNDALLSALYLDPRYMPIVCICIEKSTKRTELYCTQVN
;
A
#
# COMPACT_ATOMS: atom_id res chain seq x y z
N MET A 1 14.42 11.68 32.20
CA MET A 1 14.08 10.66 31.18
C MET A 1 14.99 10.88 29.97
N LYS A 2 15.76 9.87 29.54
CA LYS A 2 16.83 10.01 28.53
C LYS A 2 16.28 10.45 27.16
N ILE A 3 16.68 11.64 26.71
CA ILE A 3 16.43 12.24 25.38
C ILE A 3 16.84 11.32 24.20
N GLY A 4 17.61 10.27 24.46
CA GLY A 4 17.97 9.24 23.48
C GLY A 4 16.81 8.35 23.01
N LEU A 5 15.77 8.12 23.82
CA LEU A 5 14.64 7.26 23.42
C LEU A 5 13.77 7.93 22.35
N LEU A 6 13.59 9.26 22.44
CA LEU A 6 12.83 10.05 21.47
C LEU A 6 13.54 10.09 20.10
N LYS A 7 14.89 10.12 20.10
CA LYS A 7 15.69 10.05 18.86
C LYS A 7 15.51 8.71 18.13
N ASN A 8 15.38 7.60 18.86
CA ASN A 8 15.12 6.28 18.27
C ASN A 8 13.66 6.11 17.84
N PHE A 9 12.71 6.65 18.61
CA PHE A 9 11.29 6.68 18.24
C PHE A 9 11.04 7.44 16.93
N LEU A 10 11.78 8.54 16.72
CA LEU A 10 11.72 9.37 15.52
C LEU A 10 12.54 8.84 14.34
N HIS A 11 13.43 7.85 14.55
CA HIS A 11 14.17 7.22 13.45
C HIS A 11 13.27 6.28 12.63
N CYS A 12 12.25 5.68 13.26
CA CYS A 12 11.18 4.96 12.57
C CYS A 12 10.28 5.84 11.68
N PHE A 13 10.39 7.17 11.77
CA PHE A 13 9.64 8.13 10.94
C PHE A 13 10.39 8.55 9.66
N GLN A 14 11.39 7.80 9.22
CA GLN A 14 11.90 7.97 7.85
C GLN A 14 10.92 7.39 6.81
N LEU A 15 9.82 8.12 6.56
CA LEU A 15 8.99 8.03 5.34
C LEU A 15 9.78 8.41 4.05
N ARG A 16 11.10 8.48 4.14
CA ARG A 16 12.07 8.96 3.14
C ARG A 16 12.32 7.96 2.02
N GLN A 17 12.14 6.68 2.30
CA GLN A 17 12.47 5.59 1.39
C GLN A 17 11.36 4.56 1.31
N GLY A 18 10.50 4.44 2.33
CA GLY A 18 9.41 3.46 2.39
C GLY A 18 8.65 3.33 1.08
N THR A 19 7.89 4.32 0.61
CA THR A 19 6.97 4.10 -0.51
C THR A 19 7.67 3.83 -1.85
N ILE A 20 8.79 4.50 -2.16
CA ILE A 20 9.54 4.29 -3.42
C ILE A 20 10.39 3.01 -3.34
N LEU A 21 11.07 2.76 -2.22
CA LEU A 21 11.83 1.53 -1.99
C LEU A 21 10.91 0.32 -1.85
N ILE A 22 9.77 0.44 -1.18
CA ILE A 22 8.72 -0.59 -1.10
C ILE A 22 8.12 -0.80 -2.47
N ALA A 23 7.84 0.26 -3.25
CA ALA A 23 7.39 0.09 -4.63
C ALA A 23 8.43 -0.63 -5.49
N ILE A 24 9.71 -0.24 -5.42
CA ILE A 24 10.81 -0.90 -6.15
C ILE A 24 11.01 -2.34 -5.67
N LEU A 25 11.00 -2.59 -4.36
CA LEU A 25 11.16 -3.91 -3.76
C LEU A 25 9.97 -4.81 -4.12
N GLN A 26 8.75 -4.29 -4.09
CA GLN A 26 7.54 -4.98 -4.53
C GLN A 26 7.58 -5.27 -6.04
N LEU A 27 8.17 -4.38 -6.85
CA LEU A 27 8.35 -4.57 -8.29
C LEU A 27 9.37 -5.66 -8.59
N VAL A 28 10.47 -5.71 -7.82
CA VAL A 28 11.49 -6.76 -7.89
C VAL A 28 10.93 -8.10 -7.40
N LEU A 29 10.24 -8.13 -6.26
CA LEU A 29 9.60 -9.33 -5.71
C LEU A 29 8.52 -9.86 -6.66
N SER A 30 7.68 -8.97 -7.22
CA SER A 30 6.68 -9.35 -8.21
C SER A 30 7.32 -9.89 -9.49
N GLY A 31 8.39 -9.29 -9.98
CA GLY A 31 9.15 -9.82 -11.13
C GLY A 31 9.73 -11.20 -10.85
N PHE A 32 10.30 -11.41 -9.67
CA PHE A 32 10.86 -12.69 -9.24
C PHE A 32 9.76 -13.76 -9.15
N ILE A 33 8.62 -13.46 -8.51
CA ILE A 33 7.49 -14.41 -8.41
C ILE A 33 6.93 -14.75 -9.80
N THR A 34 6.84 -13.78 -10.71
CA THR A 34 6.41 -14.03 -12.11
C THR A 34 7.34 -15.02 -12.81
N ILE A 35 8.66 -14.95 -12.60
CA ILE A 35 9.64 -15.90 -13.15
C ILE A 35 9.37 -17.32 -12.62
N PHE A 36 9.14 -17.49 -11.31
CA PHE A 36 8.81 -18.79 -10.73
C PHE A 36 7.49 -19.36 -11.25
N ILE A 37 6.50 -18.51 -11.50
CA ILE A 37 5.21 -18.92 -12.06
C ILE A 37 5.38 -19.36 -13.53
N ILE A 38 6.15 -18.62 -14.33
CA ILE A 38 6.44 -19.00 -15.73
C ILE A 38 7.20 -20.34 -15.76
N LEU A 39 8.20 -20.52 -14.90
CA LEU A 39 8.91 -21.79 -14.74
C LEU A 39 7.96 -22.93 -14.32
N GLY A 40 7.08 -22.67 -13.36
CA GLY A 40 6.04 -23.62 -12.94
C GLY A 40 5.10 -24.00 -14.08
N LEU A 41 4.66 -23.03 -14.89
CA LEU A 41 3.85 -23.27 -16.09
C LEU A 41 4.58 -24.13 -17.12
N THR A 42 5.88 -23.88 -17.37
CA THR A 42 6.66 -24.70 -18.32
C THR A 42 6.91 -26.11 -17.83
N HIS A 43 7.04 -26.31 -16.51
CA HIS A 43 7.20 -27.64 -15.93
C HIS A 43 5.88 -28.41 -15.97
N GLU A 44 4.77 -27.76 -15.64
CA GLU A 44 3.43 -28.36 -15.68
C GLU A 44 3.00 -28.71 -17.11
N SER A 45 3.30 -27.87 -18.11
CA SER A 45 3.05 -28.22 -19.51
C SER A 45 3.83 -29.46 -19.93
N GLY A 46 5.07 -29.64 -19.42
CA GLY A 46 5.84 -30.86 -19.65
C GLY A 46 5.23 -32.11 -18.98
N ILE A 47 4.62 -31.95 -17.80
CA ILE A 47 3.88 -33.02 -17.12
C ILE A 47 2.61 -33.37 -17.90
N GLN A 48 1.86 -32.37 -18.38
CA GLN A 48 0.66 -32.58 -19.20
C GLN A 48 0.99 -33.34 -20.49
N ASP A 49 2.07 -32.97 -21.19
CA ASP A 49 2.52 -33.67 -22.42
C ASP A 49 2.99 -35.11 -22.15
N MET A 50 3.47 -35.40 -20.94
CA MET A 50 3.85 -36.75 -20.54
C MET A 50 2.62 -37.59 -20.17
N ILE A 51 1.67 -37.01 -19.43
CA ILE A 51 0.39 -37.66 -19.11
C ILE A 51 -0.39 -37.93 -20.40
N ALA A 52 -0.42 -36.99 -21.35
CA ALA A 52 -1.11 -37.19 -22.63
C ALA A 52 -0.55 -38.38 -23.43
N ARG A 53 0.79 -38.54 -23.43
CA ARG A 53 1.45 -39.69 -24.06
C ARG A 53 1.18 -41.00 -23.32
N ASP A 54 1.26 -41.01 -21.99
CA ASP A 54 0.92 -42.20 -21.18
C ASP A 54 -0.55 -42.61 -21.38
N THR A 55 -1.47 -41.64 -21.52
CA THR A 55 -2.89 -41.91 -21.81
C THR A 55 -3.06 -42.53 -23.20
N GLU A 56 -2.33 -42.06 -24.21
CA GLU A 56 -2.34 -42.64 -25.56
C GLU A 56 -1.80 -44.08 -25.55
N ASP A 57 -0.68 -44.33 -24.87
CA ASP A 57 -0.08 -45.67 -24.69
C ASP A 57 -1.00 -46.63 -23.91
N VAL A 58 -1.76 -46.11 -22.93
CA VAL A 58 -2.76 -46.89 -22.18
C VAL A 58 -3.96 -47.22 -23.05
N LEU A 59 -4.45 -46.29 -23.88
CA LEU A 59 -5.53 -46.54 -24.83
C LEU A 59 -5.15 -47.60 -25.87
N GLU A 60 -3.90 -47.59 -26.36
CA GLU A 60 -3.37 -48.64 -27.24
C GLU A 60 -3.32 -50.02 -26.55
N ARG A 61 -2.98 -50.08 -25.26
CA ARG A 61 -3.00 -51.32 -24.45
C ARG A 61 -4.40 -51.77 -24.06
N GLU A 62 -5.35 -50.85 -23.86
CA GLU A 62 -6.75 -51.15 -23.58
C GLU A 62 -7.48 -51.80 -24.75
N ALA A 63 -7.00 -51.60 -25.98
CA ALA A 63 -7.48 -52.33 -27.15
C ALA A 63 -7.16 -53.85 -27.06
N LEU A 64 -6.37 -54.29 -26.06
CA LEU A 64 -5.86 -55.65 -25.94
C LEU A 64 -6.32 -56.49 -24.73
N GLU A 65 -6.82 -55.97 -23.58
CA GLU A 65 -7.18 -56.86 -22.44
C GLU A 65 -8.13 -56.29 -21.32
N GLU A 66 -8.55 -57.20 -20.41
CA GLU A 66 -9.78 -57.31 -19.56
C GLU A 66 -10.04 -56.29 -18.39
N ILE A 67 -11.22 -56.39 -17.75
CA ILE A 67 -12.12 -55.29 -17.31
C ILE A 67 -12.01 -54.82 -15.83
N THR A 68 -11.32 -55.51 -14.91
CA THR A 68 -11.43 -55.19 -13.45
C THR A 68 -10.33 -54.30 -12.87
N SER A 69 -9.06 -54.42 -13.28
CA SER A 69 -8.00 -53.45 -12.91
C SER A 69 -8.20 -52.07 -13.56
N LYS A 70 -9.02 -52.03 -14.61
CA LYS A 70 -9.37 -50.91 -15.48
C LYS A 70 -10.10 -49.77 -14.75
N HIS A 71 -11.06 -50.10 -13.90
CA HIS A 71 -11.89 -49.09 -13.23
C HIS A 71 -11.10 -48.27 -12.17
N ILE A 72 -10.22 -48.92 -11.42
CA ILE A 72 -9.38 -48.26 -10.41
C ILE A 72 -8.31 -47.37 -11.07
N ASN A 73 -7.73 -47.81 -12.18
CA ASN A 73 -6.76 -47.02 -12.94
C ASN A 73 -7.41 -45.83 -13.67
N SER A 74 -8.58 -46.03 -14.29
CA SER A 74 -9.35 -44.95 -14.94
C SER A 74 -9.78 -43.87 -13.94
N HIS A 75 -10.33 -44.24 -12.77
CA HIS A 75 -10.67 -43.28 -11.73
C HIS A 75 -9.45 -42.50 -11.18
N ARG A 76 -8.29 -43.18 -11.01
CA ARG A 76 -7.05 -42.51 -10.61
C ARG A 76 -6.53 -41.54 -11.68
N MET A 77 -6.72 -41.87 -12.96
CA MET A 77 -6.36 -41.03 -14.09
C MET A 77 -7.25 -39.79 -14.19
N GLU A 78 -8.58 -39.95 -14.03
CA GLU A 78 -9.51 -38.81 -13.97
C GLU A 78 -9.20 -37.87 -12.78
N LEU A 79 -8.89 -38.42 -11.60
CA LEU A 79 -8.49 -37.63 -10.45
C LEU A 79 -7.17 -36.89 -10.69
N ALA A 80 -6.22 -37.51 -11.39
CA ALA A 80 -4.95 -36.87 -11.77
C ALA A 80 -5.19 -35.71 -12.77
N HIS A 81 -6.04 -35.91 -13.78
CA HIS A 81 -6.41 -34.86 -14.73
C HIS A 81 -7.16 -33.71 -14.06
N HIS A 82 -8.10 -34.00 -13.17
CA HIS A 82 -8.85 -32.98 -12.44
C HIS A 82 -7.92 -32.15 -11.54
N ASN A 83 -7.06 -32.81 -10.76
CA ASN A 83 -6.07 -32.14 -9.92
C ASN A 83 -5.11 -31.29 -10.75
N ALA A 84 -4.62 -31.79 -11.88
CA ALA A 84 -3.70 -31.04 -12.71
C ALA A 84 -4.40 -29.81 -13.35
N THR A 85 -5.64 -29.98 -13.80
CA THR A 85 -6.47 -28.88 -14.33
C THR A 85 -6.74 -27.81 -13.27
N GLU A 86 -7.09 -28.20 -12.04
CA GLU A 86 -7.29 -27.30 -10.90
C GLU A 86 -6.01 -26.52 -10.57
N LYS A 87 -4.85 -27.20 -10.55
CA LYS A 87 -3.54 -26.56 -10.33
C LYS A 87 -3.21 -25.56 -11.42
N VAL A 88 -3.48 -25.87 -12.68
CA VAL A 88 -3.31 -24.96 -13.81
C VAL A 88 -4.18 -23.70 -13.65
N TYR A 89 -5.46 -23.85 -13.27
CA TYR A 89 -6.33 -22.69 -13.00
C TYR A 89 -5.84 -21.82 -11.83
N LEU A 90 -5.36 -22.43 -10.75
CA LEU A 90 -4.77 -21.69 -9.61
C LEU A 90 -3.54 -20.87 -10.02
N ILE A 91 -2.68 -21.44 -10.89
CA ILE A 91 -1.50 -20.75 -11.41
C ILE A 91 -1.91 -19.57 -12.32
N TYR A 92 -2.90 -19.76 -13.20
CA TYR A 92 -3.42 -18.68 -14.05
C TYR A 92 -4.05 -17.54 -13.24
N CYS A 93 -4.88 -17.86 -12.24
CA CYS A 93 -5.46 -16.85 -11.34
C CYS A 93 -4.36 -16.08 -10.57
N GLY A 94 -3.34 -16.80 -10.09
CA GLY A 94 -2.18 -16.19 -9.42
C GLY A 94 -1.42 -15.22 -10.34
N LEU A 95 -1.17 -15.61 -11.59
CA LEU A 95 -0.50 -14.77 -12.59
C LEU A 95 -1.27 -13.46 -12.86
N VAL A 96 -2.59 -13.55 -13.03
CA VAL A 96 -3.44 -12.38 -13.27
C VAL A 96 -3.41 -11.41 -12.08
N ILE A 97 -3.51 -11.92 -10.85
CA ILE A 97 -3.46 -11.10 -9.62
C ILE A 97 -2.11 -10.38 -9.51
N ILE A 98 -1.01 -11.06 -9.84
CA ILE A 98 0.34 -10.49 -9.80
C ILE A 98 0.53 -9.42 -10.87
N ILE A 99 0.05 -9.65 -12.09
CA ILE A 99 0.09 -8.65 -13.17
C ILE A 99 -0.69 -7.39 -12.76
N VAL A 100 -1.87 -7.55 -12.18
CA VAL A 100 -2.69 -6.43 -11.69
C VAL A 100 -1.96 -5.66 -10.58
N HIS A 101 -1.34 -6.36 -9.62
CA HIS A 101 -0.55 -5.73 -8.57
C HIS A 101 0.70 -5.01 -9.10
N PHE A 102 1.39 -5.60 -10.07
CA PHE A 102 2.56 -5.02 -10.72
C PHE A 102 2.20 -3.72 -11.46
N ILE A 103 1.14 -3.76 -12.28
CA ILE A 103 0.65 -2.59 -13.02
C ILE A 103 0.20 -1.49 -12.05
N SER A 104 -0.53 -1.86 -10.98
CA SER A 104 -0.98 -0.89 -9.97
C SER A 104 0.20 -0.20 -9.27
N THR A 105 1.25 -0.95 -8.94
CA THR A 105 2.47 -0.43 -8.30
C THR A 105 3.26 0.50 -9.24
N LEU A 106 3.36 0.12 -10.52
CA LEU A 106 3.96 0.96 -11.57
C LEU A 106 3.20 2.28 -11.75
N LEU A 107 1.87 2.23 -11.76
CA LEU A 107 1.02 3.42 -11.90
C LEU A 107 1.15 4.38 -10.69
N LEU A 108 1.26 3.83 -9.47
CA LEU A 108 1.49 4.62 -8.27
C LEU A 108 2.86 5.32 -8.30
N LEU A 109 3.91 4.58 -8.67
CA LEU A 109 5.26 5.13 -8.81
C LEU A 109 5.32 6.21 -9.90
N TYR A 110 4.66 5.98 -11.04
CA TYR A 110 4.54 6.95 -12.12
C TYR A 110 3.89 8.25 -11.65
N GLY A 111 2.81 8.18 -10.85
CA GLY A 111 2.14 9.36 -10.30
C GLY A 111 3.05 10.23 -9.42
N ALA A 112 3.82 9.61 -8.53
CA ALA A 112 4.76 10.31 -7.65
C ALA A 112 5.92 10.96 -8.44
N LEU A 113 6.49 10.23 -9.40
CA LEU A 113 7.54 10.76 -10.28
C LEU A 113 7.02 11.89 -11.18
N MET A 114 5.77 11.79 -11.64
CA MET A 114 5.13 12.81 -12.46
C MET A 114 4.97 14.13 -11.71
N ALA A 115 4.39 14.10 -10.50
CA ALA A 115 4.22 15.30 -9.68
C ALA A 115 5.57 15.98 -9.39
N HIS A 116 6.59 15.18 -9.06
CA HIS A 116 7.94 15.68 -8.83
C HIS A 116 8.57 16.29 -10.10
N ARG A 117 8.37 15.67 -11.27
CA ARG A 117 8.86 16.17 -12.57
C ARG A 117 8.24 17.53 -12.91
N VAL A 118 6.92 17.67 -12.78
CA VAL A 118 6.22 18.93 -13.09
C VAL A 118 6.67 20.03 -12.14
N VAL A 119 6.76 19.75 -10.85
CA VAL A 119 7.25 20.72 -9.86
C VAL A 119 8.70 21.13 -10.14
N LYS A 120 9.56 20.19 -10.56
CA LYS A 120 10.92 20.51 -11.00
C LYS A 120 10.93 21.43 -12.22
N ALA A 121 10.08 21.16 -13.22
CA ALA A 121 9.94 22.02 -14.40
C ALA A 121 9.46 23.43 -14.02
N LEU A 122 8.45 23.55 -13.14
CA LEU A 122 7.93 24.82 -12.62
C LEU A 122 8.99 25.64 -11.87
N ARG A 123 10.05 25.00 -11.36
CA ARG A 123 11.13 25.65 -10.62
C ARG A 123 12.29 26.13 -11.50
N THR A 124 12.24 25.89 -12.82
CA THR A 124 13.18 26.44 -13.79
C THR A 124 13.11 27.97 -13.80
N GLU A 125 14.23 28.65 -14.02
CA GLU A 125 14.31 30.12 -13.93
C GLU A 125 13.34 30.85 -14.87
N SER A 126 13.29 30.44 -16.14
CA SER A 126 12.34 30.96 -17.13
C SER A 126 10.88 30.86 -16.66
N ILE A 127 10.48 29.70 -16.14
CA ILE A 127 9.10 29.47 -15.68
C ILE A 127 8.82 30.17 -14.35
N THR A 128 9.80 30.26 -13.46
CA THR A 128 9.66 30.94 -12.16
C THR A 128 9.35 32.43 -12.36
N ASN A 129 9.94 33.07 -13.37
CA ASN A 129 9.64 34.46 -13.70
C ASN A 129 8.19 34.62 -14.21
N SER A 130 7.73 33.70 -15.05
CA SER A 130 6.32 33.67 -15.48
C SER A 130 5.36 33.39 -14.32
N LEU A 131 5.70 32.49 -13.39
CA LEU A 131 4.89 32.22 -12.20
C LEU A 131 4.71 33.47 -11.30
N LYS A 132 5.75 34.29 -11.17
CA LYS A 132 5.66 35.57 -10.45
C LYS A 132 4.65 36.52 -11.11
N ALA A 133 4.58 36.54 -12.44
CA ALA A 133 3.60 37.36 -13.16
C ALA A 133 2.15 36.91 -12.90
N TYR A 134 1.93 35.61 -12.62
CA TYR A 134 0.64 35.06 -12.21
C TYR A 134 0.41 35.13 -10.68
N ASN A 135 1.29 35.78 -9.91
CA ASN A 135 1.25 35.85 -8.46
C ASN A 135 1.26 34.46 -7.76
N ILE A 136 1.85 33.45 -8.41
CA ILE A 136 1.97 32.08 -7.88
C ILE A 136 3.33 31.93 -7.20
N LYS A 137 3.32 31.53 -5.92
CA LYS A 137 4.56 31.25 -5.18
C LYS A 137 5.32 30.09 -5.83
N LYS A 138 6.65 30.18 -5.82
CA LYS A 138 7.53 29.12 -6.32
C LYS A 138 7.16 27.77 -5.66
N PRO A 139 6.80 26.73 -6.44
CA PRO A 139 6.36 25.45 -5.90
C PRO A 139 7.40 24.80 -5.00
N VAL A 140 6.94 24.12 -3.95
CA VAL A 140 7.80 23.43 -2.99
C VAL A 140 8.21 22.10 -3.57
N LEU A 141 9.51 21.82 -3.61
CA LEU A 141 9.97 20.48 -3.97
C LEU A 141 9.89 19.59 -2.74
N ASP A 142 9.47 18.35 -2.94
CA ASP A 142 9.48 17.36 -1.87
C ASP A 142 10.89 17.21 -1.28
N ASN A 143 10.95 17.16 0.06
CA ASN A 143 12.18 17.00 0.81
C ASN A 143 11.98 15.91 1.84
N ALA A 144 12.64 14.79 1.62
CA ALA A 144 12.41 13.57 2.36
C ALA A 144 12.70 13.63 3.88
N THR A 145 13.33 14.69 4.38
CA THR A 145 13.53 14.90 5.83
C THR A 145 12.46 15.75 6.50
N ARG A 146 11.51 16.31 5.73
CA ARG A 146 10.42 17.15 6.23
C ARG A 146 9.08 16.42 6.12
N TRP A 147 8.41 16.21 7.25
CA TRP A 147 7.23 15.33 7.34
C TRP A 147 6.07 15.71 6.41
N ASN A 148 5.97 16.98 6.02
CA ASN A 148 4.85 17.51 5.24
C ASN A 148 5.25 17.96 3.83
N SER A 149 6.48 17.70 3.37
CA SER A 149 6.95 18.23 2.09
C SER A 149 6.22 17.65 0.87
N ALA A 150 5.82 16.38 0.92
CA ALA A 150 5.06 15.75 -0.14
C ALA A 150 3.67 16.37 -0.28
N TYR A 151 2.97 16.59 0.84
CA TYR A 151 1.70 17.33 0.88
C TYR A 151 1.88 18.75 0.35
N LEU A 152 2.90 19.48 0.81
CA LEU A 152 3.16 20.86 0.36
C LEU A 152 3.51 20.93 -1.14
N MET A 153 4.21 19.92 -1.67
CA MET A 153 4.49 19.79 -3.10
C MET A 153 3.20 19.65 -3.90
N LEU A 154 2.34 18.70 -3.52
CA LEU A 154 1.06 18.47 -4.19
C LEU A 154 0.12 19.67 -4.06
N LEU A 155 0.04 20.29 -2.89
CA LEU A 155 -0.74 21.51 -2.66
C LEU A 155 -0.25 22.67 -3.54
N SER A 156 1.07 22.85 -3.65
CA SER A 156 1.65 23.88 -4.52
C SER A 156 1.40 23.61 -6.00
N LEU A 157 1.27 22.35 -6.39
CA LEU A 157 0.92 21.95 -7.75
C LEU A 157 -0.55 22.24 -8.06
N ILE A 158 -1.46 22.08 -7.09
CA ILE A 158 -2.86 22.51 -7.22
C ILE A 158 -2.92 24.04 -7.37
N ALA A 159 -2.16 24.80 -6.58
CA ALA A 159 -2.10 26.25 -6.73
C ALA A 159 -1.56 26.69 -8.10
N ALA A 160 -0.64 25.92 -8.69
CA ALA A 160 -0.11 26.14 -10.03
C ALA A 160 -1.05 25.65 -11.16
N LYS A 161 -2.23 25.09 -10.84
CA LYS A 161 -3.16 24.50 -11.83
C LYS A 161 -3.49 25.44 -13.00
N PRO A 162 -3.88 26.72 -12.80
CA PRO A 162 -4.23 27.62 -13.90
C PRO A 162 -3.06 27.80 -14.87
N PHE A 163 -1.88 28.08 -14.32
CA PHE A 163 -0.65 28.23 -15.08
C PHE A 163 -0.28 26.95 -15.86
N CYS A 164 -0.40 25.77 -15.26
CA CYS A 164 -0.13 24.51 -15.92
C CYS A 164 -1.14 24.19 -17.03
N THR A 165 -2.38 24.70 -16.96
CA THR A 165 -3.37 24.54 -18.02
C THR A 165 -3.03 25.42 -19.22
N ASP A 166 -2.69 26.69 -18.98
CA ASP A 166 -2.39 27.63 -20.05
C ASP A 166 -1.07 27.28 -20.76
N PHE A 167 -0.01 27.02 -20.00
CA PHE A 167 1.32 26.73 -20.54
C PHE A 167 1.56 25.25 -20.85
N GLY A 168 0.70 24.34 -20.39
CA GLY A 168 0.83 22.91 -20.65
C GLY A 168 0.62 22.53 -22.12
N THR A 169 -0.09 23.37 -22.88
CA THR A 169 -0.30 23.20 -24.34
C THR A 169 0.98 23.46 -25.13
N THR A 170 1.80 24.42 -24.69
CA THR A 170 3.08 24.78 -25.31
C THR A 170 4.25 23.99 -24.73
N ASN A 171 4.22 23.69 -23.43
CA ASN A 171 5.28 22.96 -22.74
C ASN A 171 4.78 21.62 -22.20
N LYS A 172 5.08 20.54 -22.94
CA LYS A 172 4.74 19.16 -22.59
C LYS A 172 5.25 18.74 -21.20
N ALA A 173 6.30 19.37 -20.66
CA ALA A 173 6.80 19.07 -19.32
C ALA A 173 5.87 19.51 -18.19
N LEU A 174 4.95 20.44 -18.45
CA LEU A 174 3.96 20.97 -17.50
C LEU A 174 2.57 20.36 -17.66
N PHE A 175 2.37 19.56 -18.70
CA PHE A 175 1.07 18.98 -19.04
C PHE A 175 0.64 17.95 -17.99
N LEU A 176 -0.56 18.15 -17.44
CA LEU A 176 -1.24 17.24 -16.52
C LEU A 176 -2.64 16.98 -17.05
N THR A 177 -3.01 15.70 -17.17
CA THR A 177 -4.37 15.30 -17.58
C THR A 177 -5.37 15.59 -16.47
N GLU A 178 -6.66 15.76 -16.81
CA GLU A 178 -7.70 15.99 -15.79
C GLU A 178 -7.76 14.84 -14.77
N LYS A 179 -7.61 13.59 -15.22
CA LYS A 179 -7.55 12.43 -14.32
C LYS A 179 -6.36 12.49 -13.36
N GLN A 180 -5.20 12.98 -13.79
CA GLN A 180 -4.05 13.17 -12.90
C GLN A 180 -4.30 14.28 -11.88
N ARG A 181 -4.97 15.36 -12.30
CA ARG A 181 -5.32 16.49 -11.42
C ARG A 181 -6.33 16.08 -10.36
N GLU A 182 -7.34 15.31 -10.73
CA GLU A 182 -8.33 14.76 -9.81
C GLU A 182 -7.67 13.90 -8.73
N LYS A 183 -6.78 12.98 -9.13
CA LYS A 183 -6.00 12.16 -8.20
C LYS A 183 -5.10 12.99 -7.27
N ILE A 184 -4.46 14.04 -7.78
CA ILE A 184 -3.67 14.94 -6.94
C ILE A 184 -4.57 15.63 -5.91
N SER A 185 -5.76 16.07 -6.31
CA SER A 185 -6.74 16.68 -5.41
C SER A 185 -7.22 15.70 -4.34
N GLU A 186 -7.51 14.45 -4.73
CA GLU A 186 -7.86 13.37 -3.81
C GLU A 186 -6.76 13.13 -2.76
N CYS A 187 -5.51 13.00 -3.21
CA CYS A 187 -4.36 12.83 -2.31
C CYS A 187 -4.18 14.01 -1.36
N VAL A 188 -4.33 15.25 -1.84
CA VAL A 188 -4.21 16.45 -0.99
C VAL A 188 -5.31 16.48 0.07
N ALA A 189 -6.55 16.18 -0.31
CA ALA A 189 -7.66 16.11 0.64
C ALA A 189 -7.44 15.04 1.73
N ALA A 190 -6.96 13.86 1.35
CA ALA A 190 -6.66 12.77 2.28
C ALA A 190 -5.45 13.06 3.19
N LEU A 191 -4.44 13.76 2.69
CA LEU A 191 -3.22 14.09 3.44
C LEU A 191 -3.35 15.35 4.30
N GLU A 192 -4.36 16.19 4.06
CA GLU A 192 -4.62 17.39 4.87
C GLU A 192 -4.81 17.11 6.37
N PRO A 193 -5.70 16.18 6.80
CA PRO A 193 -5.82 15.84 8.21
C PRO A 193 -4.51 15.29 8.80
N VAL A 194 -3.74 14.55 8.01
CA VAL A 194 -2.41 14.05 8.42
C VAL A 194 -1.45 15.20 8.65
N LYS A 195 -1.40 16.18 7.74
CA LYS A 195 -0.57 17.38 7.90
C LYS A 195 -0.96 18.19 9.14
N ILE A 196 -2.25 18.28 9.46
CA ILE A 196 -2.71 18.99 10.66
C ILE A 196 -2.23 18.25 11.91
N ALA A 197 -2.40 16.93 11.95
CA ALA A 197 -1.96 16.10 13.07
C ALA A 197 -0.44 16.15 13.28
N THR A 198 0.36 16.07 12.22
CA THR A 198 1.84 16.12 12.34
C THR A 198 2.35 17.46 12.87
N VAL A 199 1.68 18.58 12.58
CA VAL A 199 2.00 19.88 13.18
C VAL A 199 1.75 19.86 14.68
N ILE A 200 0.66 19.24 15.14
CA ILE A 200 0.37 19.07 16.57
C ILE A 200 1.44 18.19 17.22
N PHE A 201 1.84 17.10 16.56
CA PHE A 201 2.87 16.17 17.08
C PHE A 201 4.26 16.80 17.24
N GLN A 202 4.50 17.93 16.58
CA GLN A 202 5.75 18.68 16.66
C GLN A 202 5.76 19.70 17.80
N ASN A 203 4.67 19.83 18.56
CA ASN A 203 4.62 20.73 19.70
C ASN A 203 5.60 20.29 20.79
N GLU A 204 6.40 21.23 21.32
CA GLU A 204 7.39 20.96 22.36
C GLU A 204 6.76 20.41 23.65
N GLN A 205 5.54 20.84 23.95
CA GLN A 205 4.76 20.41 25.11
C GLN A 205 3.60 19.49 24.70
N LEU A 206 3.89 18.46 23.90
CA LEU A 206 2.88 17.49 23.50
C LEU A 206 2.54 16.53 24.65
N LEU A 207 1.32 16.63 25.17
CA LEU A 207 0.79 15.66 26.14
C LEU A 207 0.27 14.39 25.42
N PRO A 208 0.39 13.19 26.02
CA PRO A 208 -0.10 11.95 25.43
C PRO A 208 -1.57 11.99 25.00
N GLY A 209 -2.45 12.61 25.80
CA GLY A 209 -3.85 12.77 25.45
C GLY A 209 -4.10 13.72 24.27
N ASP A 210 -3.29 14.77 24.12
CA ASP A 210 -3.42 15.68 22.97
C ASP A 210 -2.90 15.03 21.68
N PHE A 211 -1.84 14.22 21.80
CA PHE A 211 -1.40 13.33 20.74
C PHE A 211 -2.54 12.38 20.31
N TYR A 212 -3.16 11.68 21.26
CA TYR A 212 -4.21 10.73 20.94
C TYR A 212 -5.46 11.40 20.36
N GLY A 213 -5.87 12.54 20.89
CA GLY A 213 -6.99 13.31 20.34
C GLY A 213 -6.75 13.76 18.90
N ALA A 214 -5.54 14.25 18.60
CA ALA A 214 -5.16 14.62 17.24
C ALA A 214 -5.07 13.41 16.31
N TRP A 215 -4.54 12.28 16.79
CA TRP A 215 -4.50 11.00 16.05
C TRP A 215 -5.91 10.49 15.73
N LEU A 216 -6.79 10.41 16.73
CA LEU A 216 -8.18 9.96 16.58
C LEU A 216 -8.95 10.83 15.59
N ARG A 217 -8.86 12.16 15.75
CA ARG A 217 -9.47 13.11 14.80
C ARG A 217 -8.96 12.91 13.38
N CYS A 218 -7.65 12.69 13.22
CA CYS A 218 -7.06 12.41 11.93
C CYS A 218 -7.64 11.13 11.31
N CYS A 219 -7.65 10.01 12.05
CA CYS A 219 -8.21 8.75 11.56
C CYS A 219 -9.68 8.90 11.12
N LEU A 220 -10.51 9.53 11.95
CA LEU A 220 -11.93 9.74 11.64
C LEU A 220 -12.13 10.64 10.41
N THR A 221 -11.33 11.69 10.29
CA THR A 221 -11.42 12.60 9.14
C THR A 221 -11.01 11.90 7.85
N VAL A 222 -9.96 11.08 7.88
CA VAL A 222 -9.53 10.29 6.72
C VAL A 222 -10.57 9.24 6.36
N ASP A 223 -11.16 8.55 7.33
CA ASP A 223 -12.18 7.51 7.09
C ASP A 223 -13.45 8.08 6.44
N ASN A 224 -13.82 9.32 6.79
CA ASN A 224 -14.95 10.02 6.18
C ASN A 224 -14.73 10.43 4.72
N LEU A 225 -13.46 10.53 4.27
CA LEU A 225 -13.15 10.77 2.87
C LEU A 225 -13.33 9.44 2.13
N ASN A 226 -14.48 9.26 1.49
CA ASN A 226 -14.88 8.02 0.79
C ASN A 226 -14.05 7.72 -0.49
N SER A 227 -12.77 8.03 -0.50
CA SER A 227 -11.86 7.87 -1.62
C SER A 227 -11.03 6.57 -1.48
N PRO A 228 -10.66 5.90 -2.58
CA PRO A 228 -9.80 4.72 -2.53
C PRO A 228 -8.48 4.98 -1.79
N PHE A 229 -7.83 6.11 -2.07
CA PHE A 229 -6.57 6.48 -1.41
C PHE A 229 -6.75 6.73 0.09
N ALA A 230 -7.84 7.39 0.49
CA ALA A 230 -8.14 7.64 1.89
C ALA A 230 -8.42 6.35 2.66
N LYS A 231 -9.10 5.36 2.05
CA LYS A 231 -9.31 4.04 2.66
C LYS A 231 -8.00 3.28 2.89
N ASP A 232 -7.11 3.27 1.90
CA ASP A 232 -5.79 2.64 2.03
C ASP A 232 -4.94 3.34 3.09
N LEU A 233 -4.97 4.68 3.12
CA LEU A 233 -4.31 5.48 4.14
C LEU A 233 -4.88 5.20 5.54
N HIS A 234 -6.20 5.16 5.70
CA HIS A 234 -6.85 4.85 6.97
C HIS A 234 -6.47 3.45 7.46
N LYS A 235 -6.47 2.43 6.57
CA LYS A 235 -6.01 1.08 6.89
C LYS A 235 -4.57 1.08 7.40
N ALA A 236 -3.67 1.79 6.71
CA ALA A 236 -2.28 1.92 7.14
C ALA A 236 -2.15 2.62 8.51
N MET A 237 -2.94 3.68 8.74
CA MET A 237 -3.02 4.35 10.03
C MET A 237 -3.50 3.40 11.14
N LYS A 238 -4.53 2.59 10.90
CA LYS A 238 -5.03 1.60 11.87
C LYS A 238 -4.00 0.52 12.21
N THR A 239 -3.28 0.00 11.21
CA THR A 239 -2.16 -0.91 11.45
C THR A 239 -1.06 -0.26 12.30
N ARG A 240 -0.83 1.05 12.13
CA ARG A 240 0.15 1.76 12.95
C ARG A 240 -0.37 2.07 14.35
N GLU A 241 -1.66 2.33 14.49
CA GLU A 241 -2.33 2.51 15.78
C GLU A 241 -2.12 1.28 16.65
N THR A 242 -2.35 0.06 16.16
CA THR A 242 -2.12 -1.15 16.96
C THR A 242 -0.69 -1.24 17.51
N GLN A 243 0.31 -0.84 16.73
CA GLN A 243 1.72 -0.82 17.16
C GLN A 243 2.04 0.28 18.17
N LEU A 244 1.43 1.47 18.02
CA LEU A 244 1.62 2.58 18.96
C LEU A 244 1.02 2.26 20.32
N PHE A 245 -0.13 1.59 20.31
CA PHE A 245 -0.89 1.19 21.49
C PHE A 245 -0.40 -0.12 22.13
N ASP A 246 0.65 -0.73 21.58
CA ASP A 246 1.40 -1.82 22.22
C ASP A 246 2.40 -1.30 23.29
N ASN A 247 2.43 0.01 23.52
CA ASN A 247 3.30 0.66 24.51
C ASN A 247 2.55 0.93 25.82
N ASP A 248 2.88 0.16 26.86
CA ASP A 248 2.28 0.28 28.20
C ASP A 248 2.39 1.68 28.81
N ALA A 249 3.47 2.41 28.53
CA ALA A 249 3.65 3.78 29.04
C ALA A 249 2.68 4.76 28.37
N LEU A 250 2.44 4.60 27.06
CA LEU A 250 1.44 5.40 26.35
C LEU A 250 0.03 5.04 26.81
N LEU A 251 -0.28 3.74 26.94
CA LEU A 251 -1.57 3.27 27.45
C LEU A 251 -1.85 3.79 28.86
N SER A 252 -0.87 3.69 29.77
CA SER A 252 -0.99 4.17 31.14
C SER A 252 -1.21 5.68 31.18
N ALA A 253 -0.47 6.45 30.37
CA ALA A 253 -0.65 7.89 30.29
C ALA A 253 -2.03 8.29 29.74
N LEU A 254 -2.57 7.52 28.78
CA LEU A 254 -3.91 7.74 28.24
C LEU A 254 -5.02 7.31 29.20
N TYR A 255 -4.80 6.26 29.98
CA TYR A 255 -5.71 5.83 31.04
C TYR A 255 -5.88 6.92 32.11
N LEU A 256 -4.78 7.60 32.46
CA LEU A 256 -4.80 8.71 33.42
C LEU A 256 -5.41 10.00 32.87
N ASP A 257 -5.62 10.11 31.55
CA ASP A 257 -6.30 11.25 30.96
C ASP A 257 -7.83 11.06 31.03
N PRO A 258 -8.56 11.88 31.81
CA PRO A 258 -10.00 11.69 32.01
C PRO A 258 -10.81 11.73 30.70
N ARG A 259 -10.28 12.39 29.65
CA ARG A 259 -10.95 12.49 28.34
C ARG A 259 -11.01 11.14 27.62
N TYR A 260 -10.04 10.26 27.87
CA TYR A 260 -9.87 9.01 27.12
C TYR A 260 -9.96 7.77 27.99
N MET A 261 -9.93 7.91 29.33
CA MET A 261 -10.08 6.83 30.29
C MET A 261 -11.22 5.85 29.93
N PRO A 262 -12.46 6.28 29.59
CA PRO A 262 -13.53 5.33 29.27
C PRO A 262 -13.23 4.46 28.03
N ILE A 263 -12.58 5.04 27.02
CA ILE A 263 -12.25 4.37 25.76
C ILE A 263 -11.11 3.38 25.99
N VAL A 264 -10.09 3.78 26.75
CA VAL A 264 -8.91 2.95 27.05
C VAL A 264 -9.28 1.77 27.95
N CYS A 265 -10.16 1.96 28.96
CA CYS A 265 -10.67 0.86 29.80
C CYS A 265 -11.28 -0.26 28.96
N ILE A 266 -12.14 0.08 28.00
CA ILE A 266 -12.80 -0.90 27.11
C ILE A 266 -11.76 -1.65 26.26
N CYS A 267 -10.71 -0.97 25.80
CA CYS A 267 -9.64 -1.58 25.02
C CYS A 267 -8.81 -2.57 25.85
N ILE A 268 -8.48 -2.22 27.10
CA ILE A 268 -7.75 -3.09 28.03
C ILE A 268 -8.59 -4.31 28.41
N GLU A 269 -9.87 -4.15 28.74
CA GLU A 269 -10.74 -5.29 29.05
C GLU A 269 -10.87 -6.29 27.89
N LYS A 270 -10.90 -5.79 26.65
CA LYS A 270 -10.93 -6.63 25.44
C LYS A 270 -9.62 -7.37 25.18
N SER A 271 -8.47 -6.83 25.59
CA SER A 271 -7.19 -7.55 25.47
C SER A 271 -7.05 -8.60 26.57
N THR A 272 -7.39 -8.28 27.83
CA THR A 272 -7.35 -9.22 28.95
C THR A 272 -8.26 -10.44 28.73
N LYS A 273 -9.51 -10.23 28.29
CA LYS A 273 -10.44 -11.34 27.96
C LYS A 273 -9.94 -12.22 26.82
N ARG A 274 -9.16 -11.68 25.89
CA ARG A 274 -8.58 -12.44 24.78
C ARG A 274 -7.47 -13.36 25.30
N THR A 275 -6.62 -12.87 26.19
CA THR A 275 -5.55 -13.64 26.83
C THR A 275 -6.10 -14.76 27.73
N GLU A 276 -7.17 -14.50 28.48
CA GLU A 276 -7.86 -15.52 29.29
C GLU A 276 -8.47 -16.63 28.44
N LEU A 277 -9.07 -16.30 27.28
CA LEU A 277 -9.62 -17.31 26.35
C LEU A 277 -8.54 -18.26 25.81
N TYR A 278 -7.35 -17.72 25.47
CA TYR A 278 -6.22 -18.54 25.02
C TYR A 278 -5.66 -19.43 26.13
N CYS A 279 -5.65 -18.97 27.39
CA CYS A 279 -5.23 -19.81 28.52
C CYS A 279 -6.24 -20.91 28.86
N THR A 280 -7.55 -20.72 28.63
CA THR A 280 -8.57 -21.76 28.85
C THR A 280 -8.65 -22.82 27.74
N GLN A 281 -8.04 -22.60 26.56
CA GLN A 281 -7.99 -23.59 25.48
C GLN A 281 -6.73 -24.46 25.49
N VAL A 282 -5.79 -24.20 26.41
CA VAL A 282 -4.51 -24.92 26.53
C VAL A 282 -4.46 -25.78 27.81
N ASN A 283 -5.58 -25.89 28.54
CA ASN A 283 -5.74 -26.80 29.67
C ASN A 283 -6.74 -27.91 29.38
#